data_AF-X1GRJ6-F1
#
_entry.id   AF-X1GRJ6-F1
#
_cell.length_a   1.000
_cell.length_b   1.000
_cell.length_c   1.000
_cell.angle_alpha   90.00
_cell.angle_beta   90.00
_cell.angle_gamma   90.00
#
_symmetry.space_group_name_H-M   'P 1'
#
loop_
_entity.id
_entity.type
_entity.pdbx_description
1 polymer ?
#
loop_
_entity_poly.entity_id
_entity_poly.type
_entity_poly.pdbx_seq_one_letter_code
_entity_poly.pdbx_strand_id
1 'polypeptide(L)'
;LIPNIGIIAPIIIWVNQKEKSKFVKFHAIQAIFYQLVFFVLMMLFIFTGIVLMLISMSFNIANPNAEPGTLFFISMIFMFLYFPLWFFFAVYAVVAAVKSYKGRIFRYLIIGKIIEKMVYK
;
A
#
# COMPACT_ATOMS: atom_id res chain seq x y z
N LEU A 1 -9.07 9.87 11.37
CA LEU A 1 -8.92 8.99 10.19
C LEU A 1 -8.82 7.54 10.68
N ILE A 2 -9.93 6.81 10.65
CA ILE A 2 -9.94 5.39 11.03
C ILE A 2 -9.41 4.60 9.82
N PRO A 3 -8.32 3.81 9.95
CA PRO A 3 -7.64 3.13 8.82
C PRO A 3 -8.55 2.29 7.93
N ASN A 4 -9.67 1.79 8.47
CA ASN A 4 -10.61 0.91 7.78
C ASN A 4 -11.61 1.65 6.87
N ILE A 5 -11.77 2.98 6.99
CA ILE A 5 -12.66 3.77 6.12
C ILE A 5 -12.02 4.04 4.74
N GLY A 6 -10.70 3.92 4.62
CA GLY A 6 -9.95 4.25 3.40
C GLY A 6 -10.33 3.44 2.17
N ILE A 7 -10.75 2.18 2.34
CA ILE A 7 -11.27 1.32 1.24
C ILE A 7 -12.78 1.48 1.07
N ILE A 8 -13.51 1.61 2.18
CA ILE A 8 -14.98 1.59 2.18
C ILE A 8 -15.52 2.84 1.49
N ALA A 9 -14.93 4.01 1.75
CA ALA A 9 -15.35 5.27 1.14
C ALA A 9 -15.28 5.25 -0.40
N PRO A 10 -14.15 4.90 -1.05
CA PRO A 10 -14.08 4.84 -2.52
C PRO A 10 -14.96 3.73 -3.11
N ILE A 11 -15.16 2.60 -2.42
CA ILE A 11 -16.11 1.57 -2.88
C ILE A 11 -17.55 2.09 -2.87
N ILE A 12 -17.98 2.74 -1.78
CA ILE A 12 -19.33 3.33 -1.69
C ILE A 12 -19.52 4.42 -2.75
N ILE A 13 -18.52 5.28 -2.94
CA ILE A 13 -18.56 6.33 -3.98
C ILE A 13 -18.61 5.69 -5.36
N TRP A 14 -17.83 4.64 -5.62
CA TRP A 14 -17.85 3.94 -6.89
C TRP A 14 -19.23 3.32 -7.17
N VAL A 15 -19.79 2.57 -6.23
CA VAL A 15 -21.11 1.94 -6.41
C VAL A 15 -22.20 2.97 -6.69
N ASN A 16 -22.20 4.11 -5.98
CA ASN A 16 -23.23 5.13 -6.11
C ASN A 16 -23.01 6.14 -7.26
N GLN A 17 -21.76 6.38 -7.68
CA GLN A 17 -21.44 7.45 -8.63
C GLN A 17 -20.78 6.96 -9.93
N LYS A 18 -20.51 5.66 -10.11
CA LYS A 18 -19.89 5.12 -11.34
C LYS A 18 -20.65 5.47 -12.62
N GLU A 19 -21.97 5.66 -12.54
CA GLU A 19 -22.84 5.92 -13.70
C GLU A 19 -23.05 7.41 -13.97
N LYS A 20 -22.81 8.26 -12.96
CA LYS A 20 -23.05 9.72 -13.06
C LYS A 20 -21.86 10.47 -13.65
N SER A 21 -20.64 9.97 -13.48
CA SER A 21 -19.45 10.67 -13.96
C SER A 21 -18.27 9.72 -14.23
N LYS A 22 -17.74 9.76 -15.47
CA LYS A 22 -16.51 9.05 -15.85
C LYS A 22 -15.30 9.50 -14.99
N PHE A 23 -15.27 10.75 -14.56
CA PHE A 23 -14.21 11.30 -13.69
C PHE A 23 -14.23 10.67 -12.29
N VAL A 24 -15.41 10.56 -11.67
CA VAL A 24 -15.55 9.93 -10.35
C VAL A 24 -15.26 8.44 -10.44
N LYS A 25 -15.74 7.76 -11.49
CA LYS A 25 -15.43 6.35 -11.76
C LYS A 25 -13.91 6.10 -11.86
N PHE A 26 -13.19 6.96 -12.59
CA PHE A 26 -11.74 6.85 -12.77
C PHE A 26 -10.97 6.96 -11.44
N HIS A 27 -11.27 7.98 -10.63
CA HIS A 27 -10.58 8.19 -9.36
C HIS A 27 -10.94 7.15 -8.29
N ALA A 28 -12.18 6.67 -8.26
CA ALA A 28 -12.58 5.64 -7.32
C ALA A 28 -11.89 4.29 -7.60
N ILE A 29 -11.83 3.86 -8.87
CA ILE A 29 -11.12 2.63 -9.25
C ILE A 29 -9.61 2.77 -8.98
N GLN A 30 -9.02 3.94 -9.27
CA GLN A 30 -7.62 4.21 -8.92
C GLN A 30 -7.34 4.09 -7.42
N ALA A 31 -8.21 4.63 -6.57
CA ALA A 31 -8.06 4.54 -5.13
C ALA A 31 -8.16 3.09 -4.62
N ILE A 32 -9.10 2.30 -5.14
CA ILE A 32 -9.25 0.88 -4.80
C ILE A 32 -7.99 0.10 -5.17
N PHE A 33 -7.51 0.26 -6.40
CA PHE A 33 -6.28 -0.42 -6.85
C PHE A 33 -5.05 0.03 -6.06
N TYR A 34 -4.95 1.32 -5.76
CA TYR A 34 -3.85 1.84 -4.95
C TYR A 34 -3.84 1.20 -3.56
N GLN A 35 -5.00 1.09 -2.91
CA GLN A 35 -5.05 0.46 -1.61
C GLN A 35 -4.80 -1.06 -1.68
N LEU A 36 -5.24 -1.73 -2.74
CA LEU A 36 -4.93 -3.14 -2.97
C LEU A 36 -3.42 -3.37 -3.12
N VAL A 37 -2.75 -2.57 -3.96
CA VAL A 37 -1.29 -2.65 -4.16
C VAL A 37 -0.55 -2.35 -2.87
N PHE A 38 -0.98 -1.32 -2.14
CA PHE A 38 -0.44 -1.00 -0.82
C PHE A 38 -0.57 -2.18 0.14
N PHE A 39 -1.77 -2.78 0.24
CA PHE A 39 -2.02 -3.91 1.12
C PHE A 39 -1.15 -5.12 0.76
N VAL A 40 -1.03 -5.47 -0.52
CA VAL A 40 -0.20 -6.58 -1.00
C VAL A 40 1.28 -6.33 -0.70
N LEU A 41 1.80 -5.13 -0.98
CA LEU A 41 3.19 -4.79 -0.69
C LEU A 41 3.48 -4.83 0.82
N MET A 42 2.57 -4.28 1.64
CA MET A 42 2.70 -4.29 3.09
C MET A 42 2.67 -5.72 3.65
N MET A 43 1.78 -6.59 3.15
CA MET A 43 1.77 -8.00 3.52
C MET A 43 3.07 -8.71 3.13
N LEU A 44 3.60 -8.47 1.92
CA LEU A 44 4.86 -9.06 1.50
C LEU A 44 6.02 -8.65 2.40
N PHE A 45 6.14 -7.36 2.74
CA PHE A 45 7.20 -6.85 3.62
C PHE A 45 7.11 -7.39 5.06
N ILE A 46 5.90 -7.47 5.62
CA ILE A 46 5.69 -8.03 6.94
C ILE A 46 5.99 -9.53 6.93
N PHE A 47 5.50 -10.25 5.93
CA PHE A 47 5.70 -11.70 5.83
C PHE A 47 7.17 -12.06 5.67
N THR A 48 7.91 -11.36 4.78
CA THR A 48 9.36 -11.58 4.63
C THR A 48 10.11 -11.24 5.91
N GLY A 49 9.76 -10.13 6.59
CA GLY A 49 10.34 -9.76 7.88
C GLY A 49 10.16 -10.82 8.96
N ILE A 50 8.93 -11.35 9.10
CA ILE A 50 8.62 -12.41 10.05
C ILE A 50 9.37 -13.70 9.72
N VAL A 51 9.36 -14.14 8.47
CA VAL A 51 10.06 -15.37 8.05
C VAL A 51 11.56 -15.27 8.34
N LEU A 52 12.21 -14.15 8.01
CA LEU A 52 13.62 -13.93 8.30
C LEU A 52 13.92 -13.90 9.81
N MET A 53 13.03 -13.29 10.60
CA MET A 53 13.15 -13.27 12.05
C MET A 53 13.04 -14.68 12.66
N LEU A 54 12.07 -15.49 12.19
CA LEU A 54 11.89 -16.87 12.66
C LEU A 54 13.12 -17.73 12.33
N ILE A 55 13.64 -17.62 11.10
CA ILE A 55 14.88 -18.31 10.71
C ILE A 55 16.03 -17.87 11.62
N SER A 56 16.18 -16.57 11.84
CA SER A 56 17.22 -16.03 12.73
C SER A 56 17.08 -16.55 14.17
N MET A 57 15.87 -16.65 14.70
CA MET A 57 15.62 -17.20 16.04
C MET A 57 16.01 -18.67 16.14
N SER A 58 15.72 -19.49 15.13
CA SER A 58 16.12 -20.89 15.10
C SER A 58 17.63 -21.07 15.21
N PHE A 59 18.43 -20.21 14.56
CA PHE A 59 19.89 -20.23 14.67
C PHE A 59 20.40 -19.84 16.07
N ASN A 60 19.74 -18.88 16.73
CA ASN A 60 20.10 -18.47 18.09
C ASN A 60 19.75 -19.55 19.13
N ILE A 61 18.64 -20.29 18.96
CA ILE A 61 18.29 -21.41 19.85
C ILE A 61 19.33 -22.53 19.76
N ALA A 62 19.83 -22.81 18.56
CA ALA A 62 20.87 -23.81 18.35
C ALA A 62 22.23 -23.41 18.96
N ASN A 63 22.52 -22.11 19.06
CA ASN A 63 23.75 -21.58 19.65
C ASN A 63 23.45 -20.37 20.56
N PRO A 64 23.03 -20.60 21.82
CA PRO A 64 22.54 -19.53 22.72
C PRO A 64 23.59 -18.46 23.07
N ASN A 65 24.87 -18.80 22.96
CA ASN A 65 25.99 -17.90 23.29
C ASN A 65 26.57 -17.19 22.05
N ALA A 66 26.05 -17.48 20.84
CA ALA A 66 26.50 -16.82 19.63
C ALA A 66 25.86 -15.43 19.52
N GLU A 67 26.63 -14.45 19.05
CA GLU A 67 26.11 -13.12 18.80
C GLU A 67 24.99 -13.15 17.74
N PRO A 68 24.03 -12.21 17.77
CA PRO A 68 22.98 -12.12 16.77
C PRO A 68 23.59 -12.04 15.36
N GLY A 69 23.39 -13.09 14.56
CA GLY A 69 23.93 -13.18 13.22
C GLY A 69 23.33 -12.14 12.26
N THR A 70 23.97 -11.95 11.11
CA THR A 70 23.58 -10.96 10.08
C THR A 70 22.11 -11.02 9.67
N LEU A 71 21.47 -12.21 9.68
CA LEU A 71 20.05 -12.37 9.39
C LEU A 71 19.13 -11.60 10.36
N PHE A 72 19.51 -11.51 11.64
CA PHE A 72 18.75 -10.77 12.65
C PHE A 72 18.64 -9.29 12.27
N PHE A 73 19.78 -8.67 11.95
CA PHE A 73 19.84 -7.27 11.54
C PHE A 73 19.11 -7.02 10.21
N ILE A 74 19.20 -7.96 9.25
CA ILE A 74 18.42 -7.87 8.00
C ILE A 74 16.93 -7.90 8.30
N SER A 75 16.46 -8.81 9.17
CA SER A 75 15.04 -8.88 9.56
C SER A 75 14.56 -7.59 10.24
N MET A 76 15.39 -6.98 11.10
CA MET A 76 15.11 -5.68 11.70
C MET A 76 14.96 -4.59 10.63
N ILE A 77 15.87 -4.53 9.65
CA ILE A 77 15.76 -3.55 8.56
C ILE A 77 14.44 -3.69 7.82
N PHE A 78 14.01 -4.92 7.47
CA PHE A 78 12.72 -5.15 6.81
C PHE A 78 11.53 -4.69 7.66
N MET A 79 11.55 -4.94 8.98
CA MET A 79 10.52 -4.45 9.90
C MET A 79 10.53 -2.93 10.05
N PHE A 80 11.70 -2.29 10.15
CA PHE A 80 11.80 -0.84 10.31
C PHE A 80 11.48 -0.09 9.02
N LEU A 81 11.78 -0.68 7.85
CA LEU A 81 11.48 -0.10 6.54
C LEU A 81 9.97 -0.02 6.25
N TYR A 82 9.15 -0.81 6.96
CA TYR A 82 7.70 -0.73 6.90
C TYR A 82 7.16 0.68 7.20
N PHE A 83 7.66 1.32 8.26
CA PHE A 83 7.18 2.64 8.70
C PHE A 83 7.37 3.76 7.67
N PRO A 84 8.57 4.00 7.11
CA PRO A 84 8.75 5.01 6.09
C PRO A 84 7.97 4.67 4.82
N LEU A 85 7.92 3.40 4.39
CA LEU A 85 7.11 3.01 3.23
C LEU A 85 5.62 3.30 3.45
N TRP A 86 5.08 2.94 4.61
CA TRP A 86 3.72 3.26 5.00
C TRP A 86 3.46 4.77 4.95
N PHE A 87 4.38 5.57 5.50
CA PHE A 87 4.26 7.03 5.52
C PHE A 87 4.30 7.63 4.11
N PHE A 88 5.23 7.20 3.26
CA PHE A 88 5.30 7.66 1.86
C PHE A 88 4.02 7.34 1.10
N PHE A 89 3.47 6.14 1.27
CA PHE A 89 2.20 5.76 0.64
C PHE A 89 1.03 6.59 1.17
N ALA A 90 0.95 6.81 2.49
CA ALA A 90 -0.10 7.64 3.07
C ALA A 90 -0.05 9.09 2.53
N VAL A 91 1.13 9.70 2.48
CA VAL A 91 1.31 11.05 1.92
C VAL A 91 0.93 11.08 0.44
N TYR A 92 1.36 10.08 -0.33
CA TYR A 92 1.04 9.99 -1.75
C TYR A 92 -0.47 9.85 -2.01
N ALA A 93 -1.18 9.07 -1.18
CA ALA A 93 -2.63 8.95 -1.21
C ALA A 93 -3.33 10.29 -0.92
N VAL A 94 -2.85 11.04 0.07
CA VAL A 94 -3.39 12.37 0.42
C VAL A 94 -3.18 13.36 -0.72
N VAL A 95 -1.98 13.39 -1.32
CA VAL A 95 -1.69 14.26 -2.47
C VAL A 95 -2.60 13.94 -3.65
N ALA A 96 -2.83 12.64 -3.92
CA ALA A 96 -3.75 12.22 -4.96
C ALA A 96 -5.19 12.66 -4.67
N ALA A 97 -5.67 12.47 -3.43
CA ALA A 97 -7.01 12.89 -3.02
C ALA A 97 -7.21 14.40 -3.15
N VAL A 98 -6.24 15.21 -2.70
CA VAL A 98 -6.30 16.68 -2.82
C VAL A 98 -6.31 17.13 -4.28
N LYS A 99 -5.53 16.49 -5.16
CA LYS A 99 -5.52 16.82 -6.58
C LYS A 99 -6.82 16.42 -7.29
N SER A 100 -7.40 15.27 -6.95
CA SER A 100 -8.72 14.85 -7.45
C SER A 100 -9.83 15.79 -6.98
N TYR A 101 -9.77 16.28 -5.73
CA TYR A 101 -10.73 17.26 -5.21
C TYR A 101 -10.70 18.59 -5.98
N LYS A 102 -9.51 19.01 -6.47
CA LYS A 102 -9.35 20.21 -7.30
C LYS A 102 -9.78 20.02 -8.76
N GLY A 103 -10.43 18.90 -9.10
CA GLY A 103 -10.88 18.60 -10.46
C GLY A 103 -9.76 18.29 -11.46
N ARG A 104 -8.51 18.12 -10.98
CA ARG A 104 -7.39 17.74 -11.86
C ARG A 104 -7.30 16.22 -11.94
N ILE A 105 -7.12 15.71 -13.16
CA ILE A 105 -6.88 14.29 -13.41
C ILE A 105 -5.50 13.93 -12.86
N PHE A 106 -5.44 13.45 -11.62
CA PHE A 106 -4.22 12.87 -11.07
C PHE A 106 -4.07 11.42 -11.52
N ARG A 107 -2.94 11.11 -12.16
CA ARG A 107 -2.60 9.76 -12.58
C ARG A 107 -1.57 9.19 -11.61
N TYR A 108 -1.92 8.10 -10.92
CA TYR A 108 -0.93 7.29 -10.22
C TYR A 108 0.12 6.81 -11.24
N LEU A 109 1.43 6.98 -10.95
CA LEU A 109 2.54 6.80 -11.91
C LEU A 109 2.47 5.49 -12.72
N ILE A 110 2.09 4.39 -12.09
CA ILE A 110 2.03 3.06 -12.74
C ILE A 110 0.59 2.70 -13.14
N ILE A 111 -0.38 2.98 -12.26
CA ILE A 111 -1.75 2.47 -12.38
C ILE A 111 -2.64 3.39 -13.24
N GLY A 112 -2.29 4.67 -13.34
CA GLY A 112 -3.15 5.69 -13.96
C GLY A 112 -3.40 5.46 -15.44
N LYS A 113 -2.40 5.00 -16.20
CA LYS A 113 -2.52 4.74 -17.64
C LYS A 113 -3.42 3.53 -17.95
N ILE A 114 -3.37 2.49 -17.11
CA ILE A 114 -4.15 1.25 -17.30
C ILE A 114 -5.63 1.52 -17.07
N ILE A 115 -5.96 2.20 -15.96
CA ILE A 115 -7.35 2.50 -15.61
C ILE A 115 -7.95 3.53 -16.58
N GLU A 116 -7.14 4.47 -17.08
CA GLU A 116 -7.62 5.48 -18.02
C GLU A 116 -8.08 4.84 -19.32
N LYS A 117 -7.30 3.88 -19.82
CA LYS A 117 -7.65 3.09 -21.01
C LYS A 117 -8.88 2.21 -20.81
N MET A 118 -9.20 1.82 -19.58
CA MET A 118 -10.42 1.05 -19.25
C MET A 118 -11.66 1.94 -19.08
N VAL A 119 -11.53 3.18 -18.61
CA VAL A 119 -12.67 4.06 -18.29
C VAL A 119 -13.02 5.01 -19.43
N TYR A 120 -12.04 5.46 -20.20
CA TYR A 120 -12.21 6.40 -21.33
C TYR A 120 -12.19 5.72 -22.70
N LYS A 121 -12.35 4.40 -22.74
CA LYS A 121 -12.62 3.67 -23.98
C LYS A 121 -14.06 3.88 -24.45
#